data_AF-A0A956QD41-F1
#
_entry.id   AF-A0A956QD41-F1
#
_cell.length_a   1.000
_cell.length_b   1.000
_cell.length_c   1.000
_cell.angle_alpha   90.00
_cell.angle_beta   90.00
_cell.angle_gamma   90.00
#
_symmetry.space_group_name_H-M   'P 1'
#
loop_
_entity.id
_entity.type
_entity.pdbx_description
1 polymer ?
#
loop_
_entity_poly.entity_id
_entity_poly.type
_entity_poly.pdbx_seq_one_letter_code
_entity_poly.pdbx_strand_id
1 'polypeptide(L)'
;MLLVTALAAPAFAQDAGSAAKSAVAMLGAGIAIGLGAIGPGLGLGNAVAKAMEAIGRNPEAEPKIKTNLLVGLAFVEAVAIYALLIALILAFR
;
A
#
# COMPACT_ATOMS: atom_id res chain seq x y z
N MET A 1 -17.63 35.04 35.14
CA MET A 1 -16.43 34.17 35.15
C MET A 1 -16.72 32.71 34.81
N LEU A 2 -17.86 32.13 35.20
CA LEU A 2 -18.22 30.73 34.89
C LEU A 2 -18.36 30.42 33.38
N LEU A 3 -18.75 31.42 32.57
CA LEU A 3 -18.94 31.28 31.12
C LEU A 3 -17.60 31.25 30.35
N VAL A 4 -16.55 31.90 30.87
CA VAL A 4 -15.22 31.95 30.25
C VAL A 4 -14.45 30.65 30.50
N THR A 5 -14.64 30.04 31.67
CA THR A 5 -14.00 28.75 32.01
C THR A 5 -14.64 27.55 31.28
N ALA A 6 -15.93 27.63 30.91
CA ALA A 6 -16.62 26.56 30.18
C ALA A 6 -16.19 26.46 28.71
N LEU A 7 -15.78 27.57 28.08
CA LEU A 7 -15.28 27.59 26.70
C LEU A 7 -13.78 27.22 26.60
N ALA A 8 -13.04 27.31 27.71
CA ALA A 8 -11.62 26.96 27.77
C ALA A 8 -11.37 25.44 27.89
N ALA A 9 -12.31 24.67 28.45
CA ALA A 9 -12.19 23.21 28.59
C ALA A 9 -12.10 22.42 27.26
N PRO A 10 -12.88 22.73 26.20
CA PRO A 10 -12.76 22.01 24.92
C PRO A 10 -11.44 22.31 24.17
N ALA A 11 -10.80 23.46 24.42
CA ALA A 11 -9.58 23.85 23.70
C ALA A 11 -8.35 22.98 24.03
N PHE A 12 -8.24 22.45 25.25
CA PHE A 12 -7.11 21.62 25.67
C PHE A 12 -7.33 20.11 25.47
N ALA A 13 -8.59 19.65 25.35
CA ALA A 13 -8.91 18.26 25.02
C ALA A 13 -8.77 17.97 23.51
N GLN A 14 -8.93 18.99 22.67
CA GLN A 14 -8.90 18.87 21.21
C GLN A 14 -7.49 18.57 20.65
N ASP A 15 -6.43 19.00 21.35
CA ASP A 15 -5.04 18.87 20.87
C ASP A 15 -4.48 17.45 21.02
N ALA A 16 -4.75 16.78 22.16
CA ALA A 16 -4.34 15.40 22.41
C ALA A 16 -5.07 14.39 21.48
N GLY A 17 -6.34 14.68 21.14
CA GLY A 17 -7.12 13.86 20.22
C GLY A 17 -6.60 13.90 18.78
N SER A 18 -5.99 15.01 18.35
CA SER A 18 -5.45 15.16 16.99
C SER A 18 -4.14 14.39 16.80
N ALA A 19 -3.24 14.43 17.78
CA ALA A 19 -1.95 13.73 17.74
C ALA A 19 -2.13 12.20 17.80
N ALA A 20 -3.02 11.71 18.67
CA ALA A 20 -3.34 10.27 18.75
C ALA A 20 -3.97 9.75 17.45
N LYS A 21 -4.86 10.54 16.83
CA LYS A 21 -5.50 10.20 15.55
C LYS A 21 -4.49 10.12 14.40
N SER A 22 -3.51 11.02 14.38
CA SER A 22 -2.39 10.99 13.42
C SER A 22 -1.50 9.76 13.61
N ALA A 23 -1.12 9.43 14.85
CA ALA A 23 -0.29 8.26 15.15
C ALA A 23 -0.95 6.94 14.73
N VAL A 24 -2.24 6.76 15.02
CA VAL A 24 -3.00 5.57 14.62
C VAL A 24 -3.15 5.51 13.09
N ALA A 25 -3.34 6.66 12.42
CA ALA A 25 -3.39 6.72 10.97
C ALA A 25 -2.06 6.33 10.30
N MET A 26 -0.92 6.80 10.83
CA MET A 26 0.41 6.40 10.32
C MET A 26 0.68 4.91 10.52
N LEU A 27 0.31 4.36 11.69
CA LEU A 27 0.43 2.92 11.93
C LEU A 27 -0.44 2.12 10.96
N GLY A 28 -1.70 2.56 10.76
CA GLY A 28 -2.59 1.97 9.77
C GLY A 28 -2.03 2.03 8.35
N ALA A 29 -1.39 3.15 7.97
CA ALA A 29 -0.76 3.31 6.66
C ALA A 29 0.35 2.27 6.44
N GLY A 30 1.24 2.11 7.43
CA GLY A 30 2.32 1.13 7.38
C GLY A 30 1.80 -0.32 7.30
N ILE A 31 0.76 -0.66 8.07
CA ILE A 31 0.15 -2.00 8.03
C ILE A 31 -0.53 -2.26 6.68
N ALA A 32 -1.27 -1.28 6.14
CA ALA A 32 -1.98 -1.42 4.87
C ALA A 32 -1.03 -1.76 3.72
N ILE A 33 0.05 -0.98 3.54
CA ILE A 33 1.04 -1.26 2.48
C ILE A 33 1.91 -2.47 2.81
N GLY A 34 2.32 -2.63 4.07
CA GLY A 34 3.20 -3.72 4.50
C GLY A 34 2.58 -5.09 4.24
N LEU A 35 1.32 -5.30 4.68
CA LEU A 35 0.61 -6.56 4.44
C LEU A 35 0.10 -6.66 2.99
N GLY A 36 -0.34 -5.54 2.41
CA GLY A 36 -0.84 -5.50 1.04
C GLY A 36 0.21 -5.81 -0.02
N ALA A 37 1.50 -5.59 0.26
CA ALA A 37 2.60 -5.88 -0.65
C ALA A 37 3.05 -7.36 -0.63
N ILE A 38 2.67 -8.17 0.37
CA ILE A 38 3.14 -9.56 0.50
C ILE A 38 2.66 -10.41 -0.67
N GLY A 39 1.36 -10.38 -0.97
CA GLY A 39 0.77 -11.15 -2.07
C GLY A 39 1.38 -10.79 -3.43
N PRO A 40 1.40 -9.50 -3.81
CA PRO A 40 2.05 -9.04 -5.03
C PRO A 40 3.54 -9.38 -5.10
N GLY A 41 4.30 -9.19 -4.01
CA GLY A 41 5.73 -9.52 -3.99
C GLY A 41 6.02 -10.99 -4.28
N LEU A 42 5.25 -11.90 -3.67
CA LEU A 42 5.38 -13.34 -3.92
C LEU A 42 4.90 -13.73 -5.32
N GLY A 43 3.77 -13.17 -5.78
CA GLY A 43 3.23 -13.43 -7.11
C GLY A 43 4.15 -12.96 -8.23
N LEU A 44 4.70 -11.75 -8.09
CA LEU A 44 5.63 -11.13 -9.04
C LEU A 44 6.92 -11.94 -9.15
N GLY A 45 7.54 -12.27 -8.01
CA GLY A 45 8.78 -13.05 -7.99
C GLY A 45 8.62 -14.41 -8.67
N ASN A 46 7.55 -15.14 -8.36
CA ASN A 46 7.26 -16.44 -8.97
C ASN A 46 6.94 -16.33 -10.48
N ALA A 47 6.14 -15.34 -10.89
CA ALA A 47 5.81 -15.14 -12.30
C ALA A 47 7.05 -14.82 -13.14
N VAL A 48 7.92 -13.94 -12.64
CA VAL A 48 9.17 -13.57 -13.31
C VAL A 48 10.13 -14.77 -13.37
N ALA A 49 10.31 -15.51 -12.27
CA ALA A 49 11.16 -16.70 -12.25
C ALA A 49 10.73 -17.73 -13.31
N LYS A 50 9.43 -18.04 -13.38
CA LYS A 50 8.89 -18.96 -14.39
C LYS A 50 9.04 -18.44 -15.82
N ALA A 51 8.90 -17.14 -16.03
CA ALA A 51 9.13 -16.55 -17.34
C ALA A 51 10.60 -16.69 -17.76
N MET A 52 11.55 -16.46 -16.84
CA MET A 52 12.98 -16.63 -17.13
C MET A 52 13.33 -18.08 -17.43
N GLU A 53 12.78 -19.05 -16.68
CA GLU A 53 12.95 -20.47 -17.00
C GLU A 53 12.39 -20.83 -18.37
N ALA A 54 11.22 -20.30 -18.74
CA ALA A 54 10.60 -20.56 -20.03
C ALA A 54 11.43 -19.97 -21.19
N ILE A 55 11.96 -18.75 -21.02
CA ILE A 55 12.86 -18.11 -21.99
C ILE A 55 14.16 -18.90 -22.11
N GLY A 56 14.74 -19.35 -20.99
CA GLY A 56 15.97 -20.16 -21.00
C GLY A 56 15.79 -21.50 -21.71
N ARG A 57 14.60 -22.10 -21.66
CA ARG A 57 14.27 -23.34 -22.40
C ARG A 57 13.98 -23.10 -23.87
N ASN A 58 13.36 -21.96 -24.21
CA ASN A 58 13.06 -21.60 -25.60
C ASN A 58 13.25 -20.09 -25.83
N PRO A 59 14.46 -19.66 -26.24
CA PRO A 59 14.76 -18.25 -26.46
C PRO A 59 13.89 -17.62 -27.56
N GLU A 60 13.49 -18.38 -28.57
CA GLU A 60 12.66 -17.88 -29.68
C GLU A 60 11.24 -17.49 -29.23
N ALA A 61 10.77 -18.04 -28.10
CA ALA A 61 9.46 -17.71 -27.53
C ALA A 61 9.48 -16.45 -26.66
N GLU A 62 10.64 -15.82 -26.44
CA GLU A 62 10.81 -14.65 -25.58
C GLU A 62 9.80 -13.53 -25.83
N PRO A 63 9.55 -13.07 -27.08
CA PRO A 63 8.66 -11.94 -27.31
C PRO A 63 7.25 -12.21 -26.77
N LYS A 64 6.74 -13.42 -27.01
CA LYS A 64 5.41 -13.84 -26.56
C LYS A 64 5.35 -14.00 -25.04
N ILE A 65 6.40 -14.55 -24.43
CA ILE A 65 6.49 -14.72 -22.97
C ILE A 65 6.49 -13.35 -22.29
N LYS A 66 7.30 -12.40 -22.78
CA LYS A 66 7.39 -11.04 -22.23
C LYS A 66 6.06 -10.30 -22.32
N THR A 67 5.34 -10.39 -23.44
CA THR A 67 4.02 -9.76 -23.58
C THR A 67 3.03 -10.29 -22.56
N ASN A 68 2.93 -11.62 -22.42
CA ASN A 68 2.01 -12.23 -21.45
C ASN A 68 2.42 -11.94 -20.01
N LEU A 69 3.72 -11.95 -19.72
CA LEU A 69 4.26 -11.59 -18.41
C LEU A 69 3.89 -10.15 -18.03
N LEU A 70 4.05 -9.18 -18.94
CA LEU A 70 3.71 -7.79 -18.67
C LEU A 70 2.24 -7.60 -18.32
N VAL A 71 1.34 -8.27 -19.06
CA VAL A 71 -0.10 -8.25 -18.76
C VAL A 71 -0.37 -8.84 -17.38
N GLY A 72 0.24 -9.99 -17.04
CA GLY A 72 0.12 -10.59 -15.72
C GLY A 72 0.65 -9.69 -14.60
N LEU A 73 1.81 -9.08 -14.81
CA LEU A 73 2.44 -8.15 -13.85
C LEU A 73 1.57 -6.91 -13.62
N ALA A 74 0.91 -6.38 -14.66
CA ALA A 74 0.00 -5.25 -14.49
C ALA A 74 -1.16 -5.55 -13.54
N PHE A 75 -1.71 -6.77 -13.57
CA PHE A 75 -2.77 -7.19 -12.64
C PHE A 75 -2.23 -7.40 -11.22
N VAL A 76 -1.04 -7.97 -11.08
CA VAL A 76 -0.38 -8.14 -9.78
C VAL A 76 -0.10 -6.78 -9.12
N GLU A 77 0.42 -5.83 -9.90
CA GLU A 77 0.69 -4.46 -9.44
C GLU A 77 -0.58 -3.68 -9.10
N ALA A 78 -1.69 -3.91 -9.80
CA ALA A 78 -2.96 -3.25 -9.46
C ALA A 78 -3.38 -3.50 -8.00
N VAL A 79 -3.13 -4.71 -7.49
CA VAL A 79 -3.42 -5.04 -6.08
C VAL A 79 -2.47 -4.31 -5.12
N ALA A 80 -1.17 -4.23 -5.46
CA ALA A 80 -0.20 -3.48 -4.67
C ALA A 80 -0.52 -1.98 -4.63
N ILE A 81 -0.95 -1.42 -5.76
CA ILE A 81 -1.31 0.00 -5.88
C ILE A 81 -2.56 0.32 -5.04
N TYR A 82 -3.53 -0.59 -4.90
CA TYR A 82 -4.65 -0.36 -3.98
C TYR A 82 -4.21 -0.29 -2.51
N ALA A 83 -3.27 -1.14 -2.10
CA ALA A 83 -2.69 -1.06 -0.76
C ALA A 83 -1.92 0.26 -0.55
N LEU A 84 -1.15 0.68 -1.55
CA LEU A 84 -0.43 1.97 -1.54
C LEU A 84 -1.40 3.15 -1.49
N LEU A 85 -2.47 3.11 -2.28
CA LEU A 85 -3.49 4.15 -2.31
C LEU A 85 -4.13 4.33 -0.92
N ILE A 86 -4.52 3.22 -0.29
CA ILE A 86 -5.10 3.26 1.08
C ILE A 86 -4.07 3.81 2.07
N ALA A 87 -2.80 3.41 1.97
CA ALA A 87 -1.73 3.92 2.82
C ALA A 87 -1.49 5.43 2.63
N LEU A 88 -1.52 5.94 1.39
CA LEU A 88 -1.38 7.37 1.10
C LEU A 88 -2.58 8.17 1.62
N ILE A 89 -3.80 7.66 1.46
CA ILE A 89 -5.00 8.25 2.05
C ILE A 89 -4.91 8.23 3.58
N LEU A 90 -4.31 7.20 4.17
CA LEU A 90 -4.03 7.15 5.61
C LEU A 90 -3.00 8.17 6.06
N ALA A 91 -1.97 8.40 5.24
CA ALA A 91 -0.86 9.29 5.56
C ALA A 91 -1.19 10.79 5.43
N PHE A 92 -2.07 11.17 4.50
CA PHE A 92 -2.25 12.58 4.10
C PHE A 92 -3.68 13.13 4.22
N ARG A 93 -4.58 12.40 4.90
CA ARG A 93 -5.95 12.88 5.15
C ARG A 93 -6.07 13.86 6.30
#